data_AF-A0A5Q8CFV0-F1
#
_entry.id   AF-A0A5Q8CFV0-F1
#
_cell.length_a   1.000
_cell.length_b   1.000
_cell.length_c   1.000
_cell.angle_alpha   90.00
_cell.angle_beta   90.00
_cell.angle_gamma   90.00
#
_symmetry.space_group_name_H-M   'P 1'
#
loop_
_entity.id
_entity.type
_entity.pdbx_description
1 polymer ?
#
loop_
_entity_poly.entity_id
_entity_poly.type
_entity_poly.pdbx_seq_one_letter_code
_entity_poly.pdbx_strand_id
1 'polypeptide(L)'
;MAGSVNKVILVGNLGADPEIRRLNSGDPVVNIRIATSESWRDKNSGERKEKTEWHNVVIFNDQLAKVAEQYLKKGMKVYVEGQLQTRKWQDQTGNDRYTTEVVLQKFRGELQMLDARGEGGGQVGSYAGGNSRGSDFGQSGPNEGFSRGGGGGSRGGGGGSSRELDDEIPF
;
A
#
# COMPACT_ATOMS: atom_id res chain seq x y z
N MET A 1 -1.16 34.92 -16.28
CA MET A 1 -1.93 33.97 -15.45
C MET A 1 -1.68 32.57 -15.99
N ALA A 2 -0.92 31.74 -15.28
CA ALA A 2 -0.82 30.31 -15.61
C ALA A 2 -1.93 29.60 -14.84
N GLY A 3 -3.04 29.28 -15.51
CA GLY A 3 -4.30 28.85 -14.89
C GLY A 3 -4.62 27.36 -15.02
N SER A 4 -3.62 26.50 -15.23
CA SER A 4 -3.83 25.05 -15.35
C SER A 4 -3.04 24.29 -14.30
N VAL A 5 -3.59 23.15 -13.88
CA VAL A 5 -2.96 22.21 -12.94
C VAL A 5 -2.81 20.87 -13.65
N ASN A 6 -1.59 20.35 -13.66
CA ASN A 6 -1.30 18.99 -14.08
C ASN A 6 -0.60 18.30 -12.90
N LYS A 7 -1.34 17.42 -12.23
CA LYS A 7 -0.87 16.66 -11.06
C LYS A 7 -1.39 15.24 -11.17
N VAL A 8 -0.51 14.28 -10.95
CA VAL A 8 -0.81 12.86 -10.84
C VAL A 8 -0.36 12.40 -9.47
N ILE A 9 -1.25 11.71 -8.75
CA ILE A 9 -0.95 11.05 -7.49
C ILE A 9 -1.20 9.56 -7.67
N LEU A 10 -0.20 8.74 -7.34
CA LEU A 10 -0.31 7.29 -7.38
C LEU A 10 0.11 6.72 -6.03
N VAL A 11 -0.65 5.72 -5.58
CA VAL A 11 -0.25 4.81 -4.52
C VAL A 11 -0.36 3.40 -5.07
N GLY A 12 0.76 2.70 -5.17
CA GLY A 12 0.80 1.40 -5.81
C GLY A 12 2.08 0.65 -5.52
N ASN A 13 2.21 -0.51 -6.14
CA ASN A 13 3.35 -1.41 -5.94
C ASN A 13 4.25 -1.44 -7.18
N LEU A 14 5.56 -1.52 -7.00
CA LEU A 14 6.52 -1.68 -8.10
C LEU A 14 6.34 -3.05 -8.76
N GLY A 15 6.13 -3.08 -10.07
CA GLY A 15 6.03 -4.33 -10.85
C GLY A 15 7.38 -5.00 -11.12
N ALA A 16 8.45 -4.22 -11.12
CA ALA A 16 9.82 -4.64 -11.38
C ALA A 16 10.78 -3.77 -10.56
N ASP A 17 12.05 -4.18 -10.51
CA ASP A 17 13.10 -3.34 -9.94
C ASP A 17 13.26 -2.05 -10.76
N PRO A 18 13.67 -0.92 -10.14
CA PRO A 18 13.90 0.33 -10.86
C PRO A 18 14.96 0.18 -11.96
N GLU A 19 14.68 0.71 -13.14
CA GLU A 19 15.64 0.78 -14.24
C GLU A 19 16.38 2.12 -14.18
N ILE A 20 17.70 2.07 -13.95
CA ILE A 20 18.54 3.26 -13.84
C ILE A 20 19.32 3.48 -15.13
N ARG A 21 19.22 4.70 -15.68
CA ARG A 21 20.03 5.16 -16.82
C ARG A 21 20.76 6.42 -16.43
N ARG A 22 22.01 6.57 -16.88
CA ARG A 22 22.78 7.81 -16.70
C ARG A 22 22.81 8.55 -18.03
N LEU A 23 22.44 9.82 -18.00
CA LEU A 23 22.54 10.69 -19.17
C LEU A 23 24.01 11.05 -19.43
N ASN A 24 24.31 11.58 -20.62
CA ASN A 24 25.66 12.06 -20.96
C ASN A 24 26.16 13.16 -20.02
N SER A 25 25.26 13.87 -19.34
CA SER A 25 25.59 14.85 -18.29
C SER A 25 26.03 14.21 -16.96
N GLY A 26 25.87 12.90 -16.79
CA GLY A 26 26.09 12.17 -15.54
C GLY A 26 24.84 12.08 -14.64
N ASP A 27 23.78 12.83 -14.97
CA ASP A 27 22.54 12.84 -14.20
C ASP A 27 21.82 11.48 -14.27
N PRO A 28 21.38 10.91 -13.13
CA PRO A 28 20.61 9.68 -13.11
C PRO A 28 19.15 9.94 -13.52
N VAL A 29 18.62 9.07 -14.36
CA VAL A 29 17.20 8.99 -14.72
C VAL A 29 16.72 7.61 -14.32
N VAL A 30 15.66 7.56 -13.52
CA VAL A 30 15.08 6.30 -13.05
C VAL A 30 13.71 6.09 -13.66
N ASN A 31 13.52 4.92 -14.25
CA ASN A 31 12.25 4.44 -14.79
C ASN A 31 11.68 3.39 -13.82
N ILE A 32 10.46 3.61 -13.32
CA ILE A 32 9.75 2.63 -12.50
C ILE A 32 8.37 2.35 -13.10
N ARG A 33 7.86 1.14 -12.83
CA ARG A 33 6.54 0.71 -13.27
C ARG A 33 5.67 0.39 -12.05
N ILE A 34 4.56 1.10 -11.91
CA ILE A 34 3.66 1.01 -10.74
C ILE A 34 2.35 0.34 -11.16
N ALA A 35 1.92 -0.66 -10.40
CA ALA A 35 0.61 -1.27 -10.51
C ALA A 35 -0.36 -0.62 -9.51
N THR A 36 -1.58 -0.31 -9.98
CA THR A 36 -2.73 0.00 -9.12
C THR A 36 -3.90 -0.90 -9.52
N SER A 37 -4.60 -1.46 -8.55
CA SER A 37 -5.65 -2.45 -8.80
C SER A 37 -6.98 -2.01 -8.20
N GLU A 38 -8.06 -2.22 -8.94
CA GLU A 38 -9.44 -1.99 -8.50
C GLU A 38 -10.19 -3.33 -8.50
N SER A 39 -10.90 -3.63 -7.42
CA SER A 39 -11.77 -4.80 -7.28
C SER A 39 -13.23 -4.36 -7.20
N TRP A 40 -14.11 -4.98 -7.99
CA TRP A 40 -15.56 -4.72 -7.92
C TRP A 40 -16.35 -6.00 -8.15
N ARG A 41 -17.65 -5.96 -7.81
CA ARG A 41 -18.58 -7.06 -8.11
C ARG A 41 -19.34 -6.76 -9.39
N ASP A 42 -19.33 -7.67 -10.35
CA ASP A 42 -20.09 -7.56 -11.59
C ASP A 42 -21.59 -7.61 -11.29
N LYS A 43 -22.35 -6.65 -11.84
CA LYS A 43 -23.79 -6.54 -11.56
C LYS A 43 -24.62 -7.62 -12.25
N ASN A 44 -24.12 -8.21 -13.35
CA ASN A 44 -24.85 -9.20 -14.12
C ASN A 44 -24.52 -10.63 -13.66
N SER A 45 -23.23 -10.95 -13.49
CA SER A 45 -22.81 -12.28 -13.05
C SER A 45 -22.72 -12.45 -11.53
N GLY A 46 -22.63 -11.34 -10.78
CA GLY A 46 -22.42 -11.38 -9.33
C GLY A 46 -21.01 -11.79 -8.93
N GLU A 47 -20.09 -12.00 -9.87
CA GLU A 47 -18.71 -12.42 -9.63
C GLU A 47 -17.82 -11.23 -9.22
N ARG A 48 -16.77 -11.50 -8.45
CA ARG A 48 -15.74 -10.52 -8.14
C ARG A 48 -14.77 -10.41 -9.31
N LYS A 49 -14.59 -9.20 -9.84
CA LYS A 49 -13.64 -8.85 -10.89
C LYS A 49 -12.54 -7.96 -10.33
N GLU A 50 -11.37 -8.02 -10.96
CA GLU A 50 -10.21 -7.20 -10.64
C GLU A 50 -9.62 -6.63 -11.94
N LYS A 51 -9.22 -5.37 -11.91
CA LYS A 51 -8.51 -4.70 -13.01
C LYS A 51 -7.28 -4.03 -12.46
N THR A 52 -6.13 -4.31 -13.08
CA THR A 52 -4.86 -3.69 -12.73
C THR A 52 -4.42 -2.76 -13.85
N GLU A 53 -4.12 -1.52 -13.49
CA GLU A 53 -3.56 -0.50 -14.37
C GLU A 53 -2.05 -0.36 -14.11
N TRP A 54 -1.31 -0.16 -15.19
CA TRP A 54 0.15 -0.05 -15.16
C TRP A 54 0.62 1.34 -15.56
N HIS A 55 1.38 1.96 -14.67
CA HIS A 55 1.83 3.34 -14.81
C HIS A 55 3.33 3.37 -15.03
N ASN A 56 3.76 3.99 -16.13
CA ASN A 56 5.16 4.27 -16.38
C ASN A 56 5.51 5.60 -15.71
N VAL A 57 6.48 5.58 -14.80
CA VAL A 57 6.94 6.76 -14.07
C VAL A 57 8.40 7.01 -14.40
N VAL A 58 8.73 8.25 -14.74
CA VAL A 58 10.08 8.71 -15.08
C VAL A 58 10.53 9.76 -14.09
N ILE A 59 11.65 9.53 -13.42
CA ILE A 59 12.19 10.41 -12.39
C ILE A 59 13.45 11.07 -12.93
N PHE A 60 13.35 12.37 -13.19
CA PHE A 60 14.48 13.25 -13.51
C PHE A 60 14.98 14.03 -12.30
N ASN A 61 14.23 14.02 -11.20
CA ASN A 61 14.64 14.67 -9.96
C ASN A 61 15.81 13.90 -9.33
N ASP A 62 17.00 14.50 -9.32
CA ASP A 62 18.24 13.85 -8.89
C ASP A 62 18.19 13.27 -7.46
N GLN A 63 17.48 13.95 -6.55
CA GLN A 63 17.35 13.49 -5.16
C GLN A 63 16.44 12.25 -5.08
N LEU A 64 15.29 12.30 -5.76
CA LEU A 64 14.34 11.19 -5.80
C LEU A 64 14.90 10.01 -6.59
N ALA A 65 15.69 10.26 -7.64
CA ALA A 65 16.38 9.25 -8.41
C ALA A 65 17.37 8.47 -7.54
N LYS A 66 18.17 9.14 -6.70
CA LYS A 66 19.08 8.48 -5.75
C LYS A 66 18.33 7.64 -4.72
N VAL A 67 17.20 8.15 -4.19
CA VAL A 67 16.35 7.39 -3.27
C VAL A 67 15.79 6.14 -3.96
N ALA A 68 15.30 6.29 -5.19
CA ALA A 68 14.77 5.19 -5.97
C ALA A 68 15.84 4.13 -6.27
N GLU A 69 17.04 4.54 -6.71
CA GLU A 69 18.18 3.65 -6.98
C GLU A 69 18.62 2.87 -5.73
N GLN A 70 18.68 3.54 -4.58
CA GLN A 70 19.21 2.93 -3.35
C GLN A 70 18.22 2.03 -2.64
N TYR A 71 16.94 2.41 -2.59
CA TYR A 71 15.99 1.78 -1.67
C TYR A 71 14.84 1.05 -2.35
N LEU A 72 14.47 1.39 -3.59
CA LEU A 72 13.32 0.75 -4.22
C LEU A 72 13.68 -0.61 -4.82
N LYS A 73 12.74 -1.55 -4.65
CA LYS A 73 12.78 -2.91 -5.19
C LYS A 73 11.40 -3.31 -5.69
N LYS A 74 11.37 -4.32 -6.55
CA LYS A 74 10.14 -4.96 -7.00
C LYS A 74 9.24 -5.30 -5.79
N GLY A 75 7.95 -5.05 -5.94
CA GLY A 75 6.93 -5.35 -4.94
C GLY A 75 6.74 -4.24 -3.91
N MET A 76 7.68 -3.29 -3.78
CA MET A 76 7.55 -2.24 -2.76
C MET A 76 6.38 -1.31 -3.03
N LYS A 77 5.70 -0.89 -1.97
CA LYS A 77 4.61 0.09 -2.02
C LYS A 77 5.16 1.51 -1.96
N VAL A 78 4.72 2.36 -2.87
CA VAL A 78 5.17 3.74 -2.98
C VAL A 78 4.00 4.70 -3.17
N TYR A 79 4.16 5.91 -2.63
CA TYR A 79 3.43 7.11 -3.02
C TYR A 79 4.29 7.88 -4.02
N VAL A 80 3.66 8.34 -5.11
CA VAL A 80 4.31 9.15 -6.14
C VAL A 80 3.41 10.32 -6.51
N GLU A 81 3.99 11.53 -6.52
CA GLU A 81 3.37 12.71 -7.11
C GLU A 81 4.20 13.21 -8.30
N GLY A 82 3.55 13.40 -9.44
CA GLY A 82 4.18 13.92 -10.65
C GLY A 82 3.19 14.63 -11.56
N GLN A 83 3.50 14.68 -12.86
CA GLN A 83 2.63 15.28 -13.89
C GLN A 83 2.58 14.37 -15.13
N LEU A 84 1.49 14.38 -15.87
CA LEU A 84 1.42 13.66 -17.15
C LEU A 84 2.26 14.37 -18.20
N GLN A 85 3.07 13.62 -18.94
CA GLN A 85 3.72 14.08 -20.15
C GLN A 85 3.56 13.03 -21.25
N THR A 86 3.09 13.46 -22.41
CA THR A 86 3.02 12.62 -23.60
C THR A 86 4.13 13.03 -24.55
N ARG A 87 5.05 12.11 -24.84
CA ARG A 87 6.09 12.32 -25.85
C ARG A 87 5.73 11.61 -27.15
N LYS A 88 6.07 12.27 -28.26
CA LYS A 88 6.00 11.73 -29.61
C LYS A 88 7.37 11.17 -29.98
N TRP A 89 7.40 9.98 -30.56
CA TRP A 89 8.61 9.35 -31.09
C TRP A 89 8.27 8.55 -32.35
N GLN A 90 9.24 8.31 -33.22
CA GLN A 90 9.03 7.50 -34.43
C GLN A 90 9.57 6.10 -34.21
N ASP A 91 8.79 5.09 -34.61
CA ASP A 91 9.27 3.72 -34.63
C ASP A 91 10.21 3.44 -35.82
N GLN A 92 10.73 2.21 -35.89
CA GLN A 92 11.67 1.81 -36.95
C GLN A 92 11.06 1.87 -38.35
N THR A 93 9.73 1.90 -38.46
CA THR A 93 8.99 2.00 -39.73
C THR A 93 8.65 3.45 -40.09
N GLY A 94 9.07 4.43 -39.28
CA GLY A 94 8.81 5.85 -39.47
C GLY A 94 7.43 6.31 -39.02
N ASN A 95 6.65 5.45 -38.36
CA ASN A 95 5.32 5.80 -37.87
C ASN A 95 5.41 6.57 -36.54
N ASP A 96 4.58 7.60 -36.41
CA ASP A 96 4.46 8.38 -35.19
C ASP A 96 3.80 7.56 -34.08
N ARG A 97 4.48 7.46 -32.93
CA ARG A 97 4.02 6.81 -31.71
C ARG A 97 3.98 7.81 -30.57
N TYR A 98 3.03 7.60 -29.66
CA TYR A 98 2.83 8.44 -28.49
C TYR A 98 2.99 7.58 -27.24
N THR A 99 3.69 8.10 -26.24
CA THR A 99 3.81 7.46 -24.94
C THR A 99 3.53 8.49 -23.87
N THR A 100 2.53 8.21 -23.03
CA THR A 100 2.17 9.03 -21.88
C THR A 100 2.81 8.44 -20.63
N GLU A 101 3.54 9.27 -19.89
CA GLU A 101 4.31 8.89 -18.71
C GLU A 101 4.00 9.86 -17.57
N VAL A 102 4.13 9.40 -16.33
CA VAL A 102 4.11 10.26 -15.14
C VAL A 102 5.53 10.72 -14.89
N VAL A 103 5.77 12.02 -14.94
CA VAL A 103 7.13 12.57 -14.90
C VAL A 103 7.36 13.39 -13.65
N LEU A 104 8.43 13.07 -12.93
CA LEU A 104 8.95 13.85 -11.82
C LEU A 104 10.13 14.66 -12.34
N GLN A 105 9.86 15.92 -12.71
CA GLN A 105 10.87 16.83 -13.25
C GLN A 105 11.89 17.25 -12.19
N LYS A 106 13.04 17.78 -12.64
CA LYS A 106 14.04 18.38 -11.74
C LYS A 106 13.38 19.37 -10.78
N PHE A 107 13.70 19.26 -9.49
CA PHE A 107 13.17 20.09 -8.40
C PHE A 107 11.64 20.01 -8.20
N ARG A 108 10.97 19.01 -8.78
CA ARG A 108 9.51 18.80 -8.66
C ARG A 108 9.19 17.34 -8.38
N GLY A 109 7.93 17.11 -7.99
CA GLY A 109 7.38 15.79 -7.68
C GLY A 109 7.76 15.29 -6.29
N GLU A 110 7.09 14.23 -5.87
CA GLU A 110 7.30 13.59 -4.57
C GLU A 110 7.37 12.07 -4.75
N LEU A 111 8.20 11.43 -3.95
CA LEU A 111 8.27 9.97 -3.85
C LEU A 111 8.43 9.60 -2.39
N GLN A 112 7.57 8.73 -1.89
CA GLN A 112 7.65 8.19 -0.54
C GLN A 112 7.50 6.66 -0.59
N MET A 113 8.37 5.96 0.13
CA MET A 113 8.20 4.53 0.39
C MET A 113 7.16 4.37 1.49
N LEU A 114 6.17 3.51 1.26
CA LEU A 114 5.09 3.26 2.21
C LEU A 114 5.24 1.91 2.92
N ASP A 115 6.20 1.10 2.52
CA ASP A 115 6.52 -0.11 3.27
C ASP A 115 7.16 0.25 4.60
N ALA A 116 6.63 -0.31 5.68
CA ALA A 116 7.22 -0.18 6.99
C ALA A 116 8.64 -0.73 6.93
N ARG A 117 9.63 0.13 7.22
CA ARG A 117 11.02 -0.24 7.41
C ARG A 117 11.10 -1.17 8.64
N GLY A 118 10.82 -2.46 8.46
CA GLY A 118 10.52 -3.33 9.61
C GLY A 118 10.47 -4.85 9.40
N GLU A 119 10.84 -5.40 8.24
CA GLU A 119 11.08 -6.85 8.10
C GLU A 119 12.52 -7.12 7.63
N GLY A 120 13.46 -6.64 8.43
CA GLY A 120 14.85 -7.08 8.39
C GLY A 120 15.12 -7.98 9.59
N GLY A 121 15.20 -9.29 9.37
CA GLY A 121 16.06 -10.18 10.16
C GLY A 121 15.54 -10.68 11.50
N GLY A 122 14.46 -11.46 11.49
CA GLY A 122 14.12 -12.39 12.57
C GLY A 122 14.31 -13.83 12.12
N GLN A 123 15.55 -14.24 11.87
CA GLN A 123 15.90 -15.65 11.66
C GLN A 123 15.56 -16.41 12.95
N VAL A 124 14.39 -17.05 13.01
CA VAL A 124 14.05 -18.01 14.08
C VAL A 124 14.77 -19.32 13.77
N GLY A 125 16.10 -19.27 13.84
CA GLY A 125 16.96 -20.43 13.91
C GLY A 125 17.21 -20.73 15.38
N SER A 126 16.36 -21.56 15.98
CA SER A 126 16.54 -22.05 17.36
C SER A 126 16.44 -23.59 17.37
N TYR A 127 17.58 -24.19 17.05
CA TYR A 127 18.17 -25.45 17.53
C TYR A 127 17.22 -26.64 17.84
N ALA A 128 17.27 -27.63 16.94
CA ALA A 128 17.16 -29.03 17.32
C ALA A 128 18.37 -29.45 18.19
N GLY A 129 18.11 -30.13 19.30
CA GLY A 129 19.10 -30.95 20.02
C GLY A 129 19.17 -30.70 21.52
N GLY A 130 18.55 -31.58 22.33
CA GLY A 130 18.67 -31.51 23.79
C GLY A 130 17.85 -32.55 24.57
N ASN A 131 17.99 -33.83 24.23
CA ASN A 131 17.47 -34.94 25.02
C ASN A 131 18.32 -35.12 26.29
N SER A 132 17.84 -34.76 27.49
CA SER A 132 18.23 -35.39 28.77
C SER A 132 17.61 -34.77 30.03
N ARG A 133 16.92 -35.65 30.78
CA ARG A 133 16.88 -35.79 32.26
C ARG A 133 15.93 -34.92 33.08
N GLY A 134 15.03 -35.62 33.79
CA GLY A 134 14.82 -35.36 35.22
C GLY A 134 13.39 -35.02 35.64
N SER A 135 12.65 -36.07 35.95
CA SER A 135 11.48 -36.20 36.84
C SER A 135 11.23 -35.09 37.87
N ASP A 136 9.97 -34.68 38.04
CA ASP A 136 9.36 -34.54 39.37
C ASP A 136 7.82 -34.67 39.29
N PHE A 137 7.26 -35.46 40.21
CA PHE A 137 5.89 -35.97 40.26
C PHE A 137 5.12 -35.31 41.41
N GLY A 138 3.83 -34.99 41.18
CA GLY A 138 2.78 -34.84 42.22
C GLY A 138 2.51 -33.41 42.70
N GLN A 139 1.34 -33.03 43.21
CA GLN A 139 0.06 -33.69 43.42
C GLN A 139 -0.99 -32.62 43.83
N SER A 140 -2.26 -32.87 43.48
CA SER A 140 -3.52 -32.53 44.19
C SER A 140 -4.08 -31.08 44.28
N GLY A 141 -5.32 -30.95 43.78
CA GLY A 141 -6.42 -30.24 44.48
C GLY A 141 -7.50 -29.60 43.58
N PRO A 142 -8.68 -30.22 43.36
CA PRO A 142 -9.88 -29.53 42.88
C PRO A 142 -10.77 -29.11 44.06
N ASN A 143 -11.22 -27.85 44.10
CA ASN A 143 -12.15 -27.37 45.11
C ASN A 143 -13.55 -27.16 44.50
N GLU A 144 -14.52 -27.95 44.96
CA GLU A 144 -15.94 -27.86 44.65
C GLU A 144 -16.67 -26.86 45.57
N GLY A 145 -17.65 -26.15 45.00
CA GLY A 145 -19.01 -26.05 45.55
C GLY A 145 -19.31 -25.15 46.75
N PHE A 146 -20.05 -24.05 46.50
CA PHE A 146 -21.07 -23.55 47.44
C PHE A 146 -22.33 -23.08 46.70
N SER A 147 -23.45 -23.72 47.04
CA SER A 147 -24.83 -23.30 46.75
C SER A 147 -25.41 -22.49 47.91
N ARG A 148 -26.21 -21.46 47.58
CA ARG A 148 -27.29 -20.74 48.33
C ARG A 148 -27.24 -19.27 47.86
N GLY A 149 -28.28 -18.60 47.38
CA GLY A 149 -29.72 -18.79 47.47
C GLY A 149 -30.33 -17.42 47.84
N GLY A 150 -31.25 -16.91 47.01
CA GLY A 150 -32.29 -15.95 47.44
C GLY A 150 -32.14 -14.47 47.06
N GLY A 151 -33.05 -14.01 46.20
CA GLY A 151 -33.93 -12.89 46.57
C GLY A 151 -33.70 -11.50 45.94
N GLY A 152 -34.56 -11.16 44.96
CA GLY A 152 -35.28 -9.87 44.94
C GLY A 152 -34.68 -8.71 44.14
N GLY A 153 -35.53 -8.05 43.33
CA GLY A 153 -35.32 -6.65 42.95
C GLY A 153 -35.65 -6.27 41.51
N SER A 154 -36.87 -5.78 41.31
CA SER A 154 -37.37 -5.05 40.13
C SER A 154 -36.53 -3.79 39.80
N ARG A 155 -36.41 -3.43 38.51
CA ARG A 155 -36.60 -2.06 37.94
C ARG A 155 -35.99 -1.90 36.54
N GLY A 156 -36.72 -1.18 35.67
CA GLY A 156 -36.11 -0.20 34.77
C GLY A 156 -36.06 -0.57 33.29
N GLY A 157 -37.20 -0.44 32.60
CA GLY A 157 -37.21 -0.17 31.16
C GLY A 157 -37.01 1.33 30.92
N GLY A 158 -36.16 1.68 29.96
CA GLY A 158 -36.01 3.05 29.47
C GLY A 158 -34.64 3.30 28.84
N GLY A 159 -34.61 3.62 27.54
CA GLY A 159 -33.42 4.16 26.86
C GLY A 159 -33.28 3.68 25.43
N GLY A 160 -33.78 4.46 24.48
CA GLY A 160 -33.65 4.17 23.04
C GLY A 160 -34.21 5.30 22.18
N SER A 161 -33.65 6.50 22.32
CA SER A 161 -33.86 7.64 21.44
C SER A 161 -33.14 7.41 20.10
N SER A 162 -33.88 7.00 19.07
CA SER A 162 -33.36 6.81 17.70
C SER A 162 -34.34 7.35 16.65
N ARG A 163 -34.82 8.58 16.82
CA ARG A 163 -35.72 9.25 15.85
C ARG A 163 -35.39 10.71 15.52
N GLU A 164 -34.19 11.21 15.82
CA GLU A 164 -33.84 12.63 15.61
C GLU A 164 -32.69 12.87 14.62
N LEU A 165 -32.40 11.93 13.71
CA LEU A 165 -31.31 12.08 12.73
C LEU A 165 -31.77 12.00 11.27
N ASP A 166 -33.06 12.18 11.00
CA ASP A 166 -33.63 11.97 9.66
C ASP A 166 -34.49 13.14 9.18
N ASP A 167 -34.06 14.39 9.41
CA ASP A 167 -34.70 15.56 8.81
C ASP A 167 -33.70 16.67 8.49
N GLU A 168 -33.78 17.17 7.25
CA GLU A 168 -33.13 18.36 6.66
C GLU A 168 -31.73 18.23 6.02
N ILE A 169 -31.74 17.81 4.75
CA ILE A 169 -30.79 18.29 3.74
C ILE A 169 -31.60 19.17 2.76
N PRO A 170 -31.47 20.52 2.78
CA PRO A 170 -32.16 21.37 1.82
C PRO A 170 -31.41 21.44 0.49
N PHE A 171 -32.19 21.43 -0.60
CA PHE A 171 -31.76 21.56 -2.01
C PHE A 171 -31.21 22.96 -2.33
#